data_AF-A0A258DGR6-F1
#
_entry.id   AF-A0A258DGR6-F1
#
_cell.length_a   1.000
_cell.length_b   1.000
_cell.length_c   1.000
_cell.angle_alpha   90.00
_cell.angle_beta   90.00
_cell.angle_gamma   90.00
#
_symmetry.space_group_name_H-M   'P 1'
#
loop_
_entity.id
_entity.type
_entity.pdbx_description
1 polymer ?
#
loop_
_entity_poly.entity_id
_entity_poly.type
_entity_poly.pdbx_seq_one_letter_code
_entity_poly.pdbx_strand_id
1 'polypeptide(L)' 'GAPATVNEDAAGAGWFLKLKVTNPAEVDQLMDGAAYQAYLATLA' A
#
# COMPACT_ATOMS: atom_id res chain seq x y z
N GLY A 1 12.85 -7.86 15.75
CA GLY A 1 12.24 -7.42 14.48
C GLY A 1 13.20 -7.73 13.35
N ALA A 2 12.69 -8.05 12.16
CA ALA A 2 13.47 -8.29 10.96
C ALA A 2 13.13 -7.19 9.94
N PRO A 3 13.85 -6.04 9.94
CA PRO A 3 13.52 -4.93 9.04
C PRO A 3 13.57 -5.31 7.56
N ALA A 4 14.45 -6.24 7.20
CA ALA A 4 14.59 -6.77 5.84
C ALA A 4 13.30 -7.45 5.31
N THR A 5 12.40 -7.89 6.19
CA THR A 5 11.12 -8.49 5.78
C THR A 5 10.24 -7.52 4.99
N VAL A 6 10.43 -6.20 5.15
CA VAL A 6 9.77 -5.19 4.29
C VAL A 6 10.20 -5.33 2.83
N ASN A 7 11.46 -5.70 2.57
CA ASN A 7 11.97 -5.92 1.23
C ASN A 7 11.59 -7.30 0.69
N GLU A 8 11.57 -8.32 1.56
CA GLU A 8 11.33 -9.73 1.17
C GLU A 8 9.84 -10.06 0.97
N ASP A 9 8.95 -9.46 1.77
CA ASP A 9 7.51 -9.73 1.77
C ASP A 9 6.68 -8.49 2.15
N ALA A 10 6.74 -7.46 1.30
CA ALA A 10 6.12 -6.15 1.54
C ALA A 10 4.61 -6.20 1.77
N ALA A 11 3.89 -7.09 1.05
CA ALA A 11 2.44 -7.23 1.13
C ALA A 11 1.97 -8.25 2.19
N GLY A 12 2.88 -9.06 2.73
CA GLY A 12 2.60 -10.04 3.77
C GLY A 12 3.19 -9.65 5.13
N ALA A 13 4.26 -10.34 5.53
CA ALA A 13 4.86 -10.19 6.85
C ALA A 13 5.53 -8.83 7.10
N GLY A 14 5.83 -8.06 6.05
CA GLY A 14 6.47 -6.75 6.10
C GLY A 14 5.56 -5.56 6.43
N TRP A 15 4.33 -5.78 6.92
CA TRP A 15 3.38 -4.71 7.24
C TRP A 15 3.90 -3.77 8.36
N PHE A 16 3.62 -2.48 8.21
CA PHE A 16 4.05 -1.46 9.19
C PHE A 16 3.08 -1.27 10.35
N LEU A 17 1.79 -1.13 10.05
CA LEU A 17 0.74 -0.87 11.02
C LEU A 17 -0.61 -1.48 10.61
N LYS A 18 -1.49 -1.70 11.59
CA LYS A 18 -2.91 -1.95 11.38
C LYS A 18 -3.67 -0.79 12.01
N LEU A 19 -4.51 -0.13 11.24
CA LEU A 19 -5.27 1.03 11.70
C LEU A 19 -6.77 0.79 11.52
N LYS A 20 -7.57 1.32 12.44
CA LYS A 20 -9.01 1.40 12.29
C LYS A 20 -9.36 2.65 11.51
N VAL A 21 -9.97 2.48 10.33
CA VAL A 21 -10.49 3.59 9.54
C VAL A 21 -11.77 4.10 10.20
N THR A 22 -11.80 5.38 10.56
CA THR A 22 -12.96 6.02 11.20
C THR A 22 -13.98 6.56 10.21
N ASN A 23 -13.56 6.83 8.98
CA ASN A 23 -14.41 7.29 7.87
C ASN A 23 -14.11 6.47 6.60
N PRO A 24 -14.94 5.47 6.26
CA PRO A 24 -14.69 4.59 5.11
C PRO A 24 -14.60 5.31 3.76
N ALA A 25 -15.28 6.46 3.60
CA ALA A 25 -15.29 7.22 2.34
C ALA A 25 -13.91 7.82 1.99
N GLU A 26 -12.97 7.86 2.94
CA GLU A 26 -11.58 8.26 2.65
C GLU A 26 -10.85 7.24 1.77
N VAL A 27 -11.26 5.96 1.81
CA VAL A 27 -10.67 4.90 0.98
C VAL A 27 -11.02 5.09 -0.50
N ASP A 28 -12.19 5.65 -0.79
CA ASP A 28 -12.65 5.91 -2.17
C ASP A 28 -11.80 6.96 -2.89
N GLN A 29 -10.99 7.74 -2.14
CA GLN A 29 -10.07 8.75 -2.68
C GLN A 29 -8.70 8.16 -3.05
N LEU A 30 -8.43 6.91 -2.66
CA LEU A 30 -7.17 6.21 -2.95
C LEU A 30 -7.22 5.62 -4.36
N MET A 31 -6.03 5.36 -4.92
CA MET A 31 -5.93 4.64 -6.19
C MET A 31 -6.26 3.16 -6.00
N ASP A 32 -7.01 2.59 -6.94
CA ASP A 32 -7.08 1.14 -7.08
C ASP A 32 -5.77 0.59 -7.70
N GLY A 33 -5.68 -0.75 -7.79
CA GLY A 33 -4.49 -1.40 -8.32
C GLY A 33 -4.18 -1.03 -9.78
N ALA A 34 -5.19 -0.85 -10.63
CA ALA A 34 -4.99 -0.52 -12.04
C ALA A 34 -4.55 0.94 -12.22
N ALA A 35 -5.18 1.86 -11.51
CA ALA A 35 -4.82 3.27 -11.47
C ALA A 35 -3.38 3.46 -10.98
N TYR A 36 -2.96 2.72 -9.95
CA TYR A 36 -1.58 2.80 -9.45
C TYR A 36 -0.57 2.28 -10.47
N GLN A 37 -0.85 1.17 -11.16
CA GLN A 37 0.02 0.67 -12.24
C GLN A 37 0.14 1.68 -13.39
N ALA A 38 -0.97 2.31 -13.78
CA ALA A 38 -0.95 3.35 -14.80
C ALA A 38 -0.12 4.56 -14.36
N TYR A 39 -0.24 4.98 -13.10
CA TYR A 39 0.59 6.06 -12.53
C TYR A 39 2.08 5.70 -12.58
N LEU A 40 2.47 4.50 -12.14
CA LEU A 40 3.87 4.06 -12.18
C LEU A 40 4.45 4.06 -13.60
N ALA A 41 3.66 3.72 -14.61
CA ALA A 41 4.08 3.79 -16.01
C ALA A 41 4.38 5.21 -16.51
N THR A 42 3.95 6.25 -15.79
CA THR A 42 4.30 7.65 -16.09
C THR A 42 5.65 8.09 -15.53
N LEU A 43 6.22 7.31 -14.61
CA LEU A 43 7.48 7.61 -13.94
C LEU A 43 8.64 7.00 -14.75
N ALA A 44 9.25 7.81 -15.60
CA ALA A 44 10.50 7.53 -16.30
C ALA A 44 11.70 8.15 -15.56
#